data_AF-A0AB37UNZ8-F1
#
_entry.id   AF-A0AB37UNZ8-F1
#
_cell.length_a   1.000
_cell.length_b   1.000
_cell.length_c   1.000
_cell.angle_alpha   90.00
_cell.angle_beta   90.00
_cell.angle_gamma   90.00
#
_symmetry.space_group_name_H-M   'P 1'
#
loop_
_entity.id
_entity.type
_entity.pdbx_description
1 polymer ?
#
loop_
_entity_poly.entity_id
_entity_poly.type
_entity_poly.pdbx_seq_one_letter_code
_entity_poly.pdbx_strand_id
1 'polypeptide(L)'
;MPSRETSPADLFTNSLGGFIGFLCFYIWKFKFVSYILTLIEKNKNRFSFPIVAIAFLGYLATSILFTVPLQSANNLSTWDLNYPLILGNERTGERPWEGFISEVAFADKAFSSAEIERVFASQNWWNNVDTPLIGNYQLDRQNYSDRAGNLPDLSWRGQLPEITDDRGVFLSDRHWLQTDTPVNRLNQRLQETSKFTIITTIATAKFQQKGPARIISISDSNGRRNFTLGQQGNNLNLRLRTPINGVNAQYLDTNVHNVFTDKQFHKLVITYANSGLHVYVDNLQNRYNINLLEVLPKEDRILYYGLIFIPLGALLAIVITLAKQQFIRYTLFYAGVLLPTLIVETILAMSSGRSFEIANILLGMLMTASTTLILKLKIPFWLRNKVLNFANHKT
;
A
#
# COMPACT_ATOMS: atom_id res chain seq x y z
N MET A 1 -17.85 9.66 -13.38
CA MET A 1 -17.21 9.10 -12.16
C MET A 1 -18.33 8.52 -11.30
N PRO A 2 -18.23 7.33 -10.68
CA PRO A 2 -19.19 6.98 -9.65
C PRO A 2 -18.81 7.76 -8.39
N SER A 3 -19.60 8.78 -8.08
CA SER A 3 -19.63 9.43 -6.78
C SER A 3 -19.99 8.39 -5.72
N ARG A 4 -19.18 8.25 -4.68
CA ARG A 4 -19.58 7.51 -3.49
C ARG A 4 -20.17 8.51 -2.50
N GLU A 5 -21.40 8.29 -2.07
CA GLU A 5 -21.96 9.02 -0.94
C GLU A 5 -21.29 8.54 0.35
N THR A 6 -20.78 9.49 1.14
CA THR A 6 -20.25 9.27 2.48
C THR A 6 -21.30 8.60 3.34
N SER A 7 -21.01 7.44 3.95
CA SER A 7 -21.98 6.84 4.86
C SER A 7 -22.10 7.69 6.13
N PRO A 8 -23.28 7.76 6.77
CA PRO A 8 -23.45 8.46 8.04
C PRO A 8 -22.51 7.94 9.14
N ALA A 9 -22.15 6.64 9.08
CA ALA A 9 -21.19 6.02 9.98
C ALA A 9 -19.77 6.56 9.77
N ASP A 10 -19.35 6.78 8.51
CA ASP A 10 -18.04 7.37 8.18
C ASP A 10 -17.98 8.83 8.64
N LEU A 11 -19.06 9.60 8.45
CA LEU A 11 -19.14 10.99 8.90
C LEU A 11 -19.09 11.07 10.44
N PHE A 12 -19.80 10.18 11.11
CA PHE A 12 -19.87 10.12 12.57
C PHE A 12 -18.53 9.69 13.18
N THR A 13 -17.88 8.64 12.68
CA THR A 13 -16.58 8.20 13.20
C THR A 13 -15.47 9.22 12.95
N ASN A 14 -15.41 9.85 11.77
CA ASN A 14 -14.43 10.89 11.49
C ASN A 14 -14.67 12.15 12.35
N SER A 15 -15.92 12.57 12.53
CA SER A 15 -16.27 13.74 13.35
C SER A 15 -16.06 13.48 14.84
N LEU A 16 -16.42 12.28 15.32
CA LEU A 16 -16.24 11.88 16.71
C LEU A 16 -14.75 11.71 17.04
N GLY A 17 -13.97 11.09 16.15
CA GLY A 17 -12.52 10.99 16.30
C GLY A 17 -11.84 12.36 16.35
N GLY A 18 -12.24 13.28 15.47
CA GLY A 18 -11.78 14.67 15.49
C GLY A 18 -12.16 15.41 16.78
N PHE A 19 -13.40 15.24 17.25
CA PHE A 19 -13.88 15.85 18.49
C PHE A 19 -13.19 15.28 19.74
N ILE A 20 -13.03 13.96 19.84
CA ILE A 20 -12.29 13.30 20.92
C ILE A 20 -10.82 13.74 20.89
N GLY A 21 -10.19 13.77 19.71
CA GLY A 21 -8.83 14.27 19.52
C GLY A 21 -8.68 15.72 19.98
N PHE A 22 -9.63 16.58 19.63
CA PHE A 22 -9.70 17.96 20.10
C PHE A 22 -9.87 18.04 21.63
N LEU A 23 -10.75 17.23 22.22
CA LEU A 23 -11.00 17.21 23.66
C LEU A 23 -9.75 16.73 24.42
N CYS A 24 -9.12 15.66 23.96
CA CYS A 24 -7.86 15.16 24.48
C CYS A 24 -6.77 16.23 24.40
N PHE A 25 -6.62 16.89 23.25
CA PHE A 25 -5.69 18.01 23.10
C PHE A 25 -6.02 19.17 24.05
N TYR A 26 -7.28 19.57 24.15
CA TYR A 26 -7.69 20.71 24.98
C TYR A 26 -7.44 20.44 26.47
N ILE A 27 -7.78 19.24 26.95
CA ILE A 27 -7.64 18.83 28.35
C ILE A 27 -6.17 18.53 28.70
N TRP A 28 -5.41 17.88 27.82
CA TRP A 28 -4.07 17.38 28.13
C TRP A 28 -2.94 18.29 27.66
N LYS A 29 -3.13 19.19 26.68
CA LYS A 29 -2.02 20.02 26.14
C LYS A 29 -1.35 20.84 27.24
N PHE A 30 -2.13 21.36 28.19
CA PHE A 30 -1.56 22.17 29.26
C PHE A 30 -0.90 21.31 30.34
N LYS A 31 -1.52 20.19 30.75
CA LYS A 31 -1.00 19.36 31.85
C LYS A 31 0.25 18.57 31.47
N PHE A 32 0.24 17.87 30.34
CA PHE A 32 1.36 17.03 29.93
C PHE A 32 2.59 17.86 29.56
N VAL A 33 2.42 18.89 28.71
CA VAL A 33 3.53 19.79 28.34
C VAL A 33 4.07 20.50 29.57
N SER A 34 3.19 21.01 30.46
CA SER A 34 3.64 21.66 31.69
C SER A 34 4.37 20.71 32.63
N TYR A 35 3.95 19.44 32.73
CA TYR A 35 4.60 18.43 33.56
C TYR A 35 6.02 18.14 33.05
N ILE A 36 6.16 17.86 31.75
CA ILE A 36 7.46 17.63 31.10
C ILE A 36 8.37 18.85 31.26
N LEU A 37 7.86 20.06 31.02
CA LEU A 37 8.64 21.28 31.19
C LEU A 37 9.11 21.47 32.65
N THR A 38 8.25 21.23 33.65
CA THR A 38 8.66 21.28 35.06
C THR A 38 9.68 20.19 35.42
N LEU A 39 9.57 18.98 34.84
CA LEU A 39 10.53 17.91 35.05
C LEU A 39 11.91 18.30 34.50
N ILE A 40 11.93 18.92 33.32
CA ILE A 40 13.14 19.43 32.67
C ILE A 40 13.74 20.57 33.51
N GLU A 41 12.92 21.50 33.98
CA GLU A 41 13.40 22.64 34.77
C GLU A 41 13.96 22.19 36.12
N LYS A 42 13.25 21.31 36.84
CA LYS A 42 13.68 20.75 38.13
C LYS A 42 14.98 19.95 38.03
N ASN A 43 15.23 19.33 36.88
CA ASN A 43 16.41 18.49 36.64
C ASN A 43 17.44 19.10 35.68
N LYS A 44 17.33 20.39 35.33
CA LYS A 44 18.17 21.08 34.32
C LYS A 44 19.67 20.87 34.56
N ASN A 45 20.07 20.82 35.82
CA ASN A 45 21.47 20.66 36.20
C ASN A 45 21.99 19.23 36.04
N ARG A 46 21.12 18.21 36.05
CA ARG A 46 21.45 16.78 35.92
C ARG A 46 21.61 16.28 34.48
N PHE A 47 21.17 17.05 33.49
CA PHE A 47 21.33 16.64 32.08
C PHE A 47 22.79 16.79 31.64
N SER A 48 23.47 15.64 31.57
CA SER A 48 24.79 15.47 31.00
C SER A 48 24.71 15.15 29.50
N PHE A 49 25.82 15.27 28.79
CA PHE A 49 25.91 14.94 27.37
C PHE A 49 25.37 13.53 27.02
N PRO A 50 25.67 12.45 27.79
CA PRO A 50 25.12 11.12 27.55
C PRO A 50 23.58 11.08 27.54
N ILE A 51 22.92 11.79 28.45
CA ILE A 51 21.46 11.80 28.52
C ILE A 51 20.86 12.46 27.27
N VAL A 52 21.47 13.55 26.80
CA VAL A 52 21.04 14.23 25.56
C VAL A 52 21.24 13.32 24.35
N ALA A 53 22.37 12.60 24.28
CA ALA A 53 22.64 11.64 23.22
C ALA A 53 21.62 10.50 23.21
N ILE A 54 21.31 9.91 24.37
CA ILE A 54 20.29 8.85 24.51
C ILE A 54 18.91 9.38 24.08
N ALA A 55 18.54 10.59 24.50
CA ALA A 55 17.27 11.20 24.10
C ALA A 55 17.20 11.43 22.58
N PHE A 56 18.30 11.84 21.95
CA PHE A 56 18.37 12.01 20.50
C PHE A 56 18.31 10.67 19.75
N LEU A 57 18.96 9.62 20.25
CA LEU A 57 18.84 8.27 19.69
C LEU A 57 17.41 7.74 19.79
N GLY A 58 16.75 7.94 20.95
CA GLY A 58 15.33 7.59 21.11
C GLY A 58 14.42 8.37 20.16
N TYR A 59 14.72 9.63 19.90
CA TYR A 59 14.05 10.45 18.89
C TYR A 59 14.23 9.87 17.47
N LEU A 60 15.45 9.52 17.07
CA LEU A 60 15.70 8.87 15.77
C LEU A 60 14.99 7.52 15.66
N ALA A 61 15.03 6.70 16.72
CA ALA A 61 14.29 5.43 16.76
C ALA A 61 12.78 5.62 16.59
N THR A 62 12.23 6.69 17.18
CA THR A 62 10.80 7.03 17.04
C THR A 62 10.44 7.34 15.58
N SER A 63 11.33 7.97 14.81
CA SER A 63 11.09 8.21 13.38
C SER A 63 10.96 6.91 12.57
N ILE A 64 11.72 5.88 12.93
CA ILE A 64 11.61 4.53 12.34
C ILE A 64 10.27 3.90 12.74
N LEU A 65 9.89 3.99 14.02
CA LEU A 65 8.62 3.43 14.52
C LEU A 65 7.39 4.01 13.81
N PHE A 66 7.40 5.31 13.46
CA PHE A 66 6.32 5.92 12.69
C PHE A 66 6.18 5.38 11.26
N THR A 67 7.18 4.68 10.73
CA THR A 67 7.07 4.00 9.43
C THR A 67 6.44 2.62 9.50
N VAL A 68 6.34 2.00 10.68
CA VAL A 68 5.80 0.64 10.83
C VAL A 68 4.33 0.54 10.36
N PRO A 69 3.42 1.48 10.74
CA PRO A 69 2.05 1.46 10.24
C PRO A 69 1.96 1.51 8.71
N LEU A 70 2.85 2.26 8.04
CA LEU A 70 2.89 2.35 6.57
C LEU A 70 3.21 1.03 5.90
N GLN A 71 4.18 0.32 6.46
CA GLN A 71 4.60 -0.97 5.94
C GLN A 71 3.47 -1.99 6.13
N SER A 72 2.76 -1.93 7.25
CA SER A 72 1.60 -2.78 7.50
C SER A 72 0.38 -2.42 6.64
N ALA A 73 0.21 -1.15 6.28
CA ALA A 73 -0.94 -0.64 5.54
C ALA A 73 -1.10 -1.25 4.15
N ASN A 74 0.00 -1.72 3.55
CA ASN A 74 0.03 -2.25 2.19
C ASN A 74 0.37 -3.75 2.15
N ASN A 75 0.45 -4.43 3.29
CA ASN A 75 0.60 -5.88 3.25
C ASN A 75 -0.70 -6.56 2.76
N LEU A 76 -0.65 -7.88 2.56
CA LEU A 76 -1.81 -8.66 2.11
C LEU A 76 -2.53 -9.37 3.27
N SER A 77 -2.28 -8.95 4.53
CA SER A 77 -2.78 -9.63 5.74
C SER A 77 -4.30 -9.75 5.80
N THR A 78 -5.04 -8.83 5.16
CA THR A 78 -6.51 -8.84 5.15
C THR A 78 -7.15 -9.69 4.07
N TRP A 79 -6.35 -10.48 3.32
CA TRP A 79 -6.88 -11.37 2.31
C TRP A 79 -7.77 -12.47 2.94
N ASP A 80 -8.91 -12.73 2.32
CA ASP A 80 -9.83 -13.77 2.74
C ASP A 80 -9.43 -15.10 2.13
N LEU A 81 -9.26 -16.14 2.96
CA LEU A 81 -8.81 -17.45 2.48
C LEU A 81 -9.90 -18.18 1.68
N ASN A 82 -11.16 -17.79 1.81
CA ASN A 82 -12.32 -18.50 1.26
C ASN A 82 -12.75 -18.01 -0.13
N TYR A 83 -11.95 -17.17 -0.79
CA TYR A 83 -12.29 -16.71 -2.14
C TYR A 83 -11.79 -17.72 -3.20
N PRO A 84 -12.66 -18.11 -4.15
CA PRO A 84 -12.27 -18.93 -5.31
C PRO A 84 -11.49 -18.10 -6.33
N LEU A 85 -10.79 -18.80 -7.22
CA LEU A 85 -10.22 -18.21 -8.44
C LEU A 85 -11.29 -18.28 -9.55
N ILE A 86 -11.50 -17.15 -10.23
CA ILE A 86 -12.48 -16.99 -11.31
C ILE A 86 -11.77 -16.36 -12.51
N LEU A 87 -11.99 -16.91 -13.70
CA LEU A 87 -11.47 -16.39 -14.97
C LEU A 87 -12.64 -15.97 -15.86
N GLY A 88 -12.62 -14.74 -16.36
CA GLY A 88 -13.64 -14.20 -17.27
C GLY A 88 -14.88 -13.63 -16.60
N ASN A 89 -14.95 -13.66 -15.27
CA ASN A 89 -16.02 -13.03 -14.49
C ASN A 89 -15.63 -12.85 -13.01
N GLU A 90 -16.61 -12.56 -12.17
CA GLU A 90 -16.56 -12.74 -10.71
C GLU A 90 -17.63 -13.73 -10.25
N ARG A 91 -17.61 -14.10 -8.97
CA ARG A 91 -18.47 -15.17 -8.42
C ARG A 91 -19.97 -14.97 -8.68
N THR A 92 -20.45 -13.72 -8.69
CA THR A 92 -21.87 -13.39 -8.94
C THR A 92 -22.26 -13.38 -10.41
N GLY A 93 -21.29 -13.42 -11.34
CA GLY A 93 -21.54 -13.38 -12.78
C GLY A 93 -21.76 -11.96 -13.36
N GLU A 94 -21.71 -10.91 -12.53
CA GLU A 94 -22.17 -9.55 -12.90
C GLU A 94 -21.14 -8.70 -13.64
N ARG A 95 -19.89 -9.18 -13.79
CA ARG A 95 -18.80 -8.42 -14.42
C ARG A 95 -18.07 -9.26 -15.48
N PRO A 96 -18.82 -9.77 -16.47
CA PRO A 96 -18.25 -10.65 -17.47
C PRO A 96 -17.19 -9.94 -18.30
N TRP A 97 -16.19 -10.70 -18.70
CA TRP A 97 -15.13 -10.30 -19.61
C TRP A 97 -15.18 -11.17 -20.85
N GLU A 98 -15.19 -10.52 -22.02
CA GLU A 98 -15.26 -11.19 -23.31
C GLU A 98 -13.88 -11.23 -23.97
N GLY A 99 -13.32 -12.43 -24.10
CA GLY A 99 -11.98 -12.62 -24.67
C GLY A 99 -11.40 -14.00 -24.38
N PHE A 100 -10.11 -14.15 -24.69
CA PHE A 100 -9.37 -15.40 -24.54
C PHE A 100 -8.35 -15.33 -23.42
N ILE A 101 -8.19 -16.42 -22.67
CA ILE A 101 -7.08 -16.62 -21.73
C ILE A 101 -6.41 -17.95 -22.08
N SER A 102 -5.10 -17.95 -22.26
CA SER A 102 -4.33 -19.17 -22.60
C SER A 102 -3.52 -19.71 -21.43
N GLU A 103 -3.12 -18.86 -20.49
CA GLU A 103 -2.41 -19.30 -19.29
C GLU A 103 -2.72 -18.41 -18.10
N VAL A 104 -2.65 -19.00 -16.91
CA VAL A 104 -2.62 -18.29 -15.63
C VAL A 104 -1.68 -19.01 -14.68
N ALA A 105 -0.68 -18.31 -14.15
CA ALA A 105 0.24 -18.86 -13.16
C ALA A 105 0.46 -17.91 -11.98
N PHE A 106 0.75 -18.49 -10.83
CA PHE A 106 0.91 -17.79 -9.56
C PHE A 106 2.20 -18.21 -8.86
N ALA A 107 2.92 -17.26 -8.28
CA ALA A 107 4.03 -17.50 -7.35
C ALA A 107 3.91 -16.57 -6.13
N ASP A 108 4.43 -16.98 -4.97
CA ASP A 108 4.49 -16.19 -3.71
C ASP A 108 5.77 -15.34 -3.59
N LYS A 109 6.37 -15.04 -4.73
CA LYS A 109 7.57 -14.21 -4.84
C LYS A 109 7.38 -13.24 -6.00
N ALA A 110 7.89 -12.02 -5.85
CA ALA A 110 8.06 -11.11 -6.97
C ALA A 110 9.26 -11.56 -7.81
N PHE A 111 9.02 -11.88 -9.09
CA PHE A 111 10.07 -12.30 -10.01
C PHE A 111 11.08 -11.17 -10.26
N SER A 112 12.35 -11.54 -10.36
CA SER A 112 13.44 -10.67 -10.79
C SER A 112 13.36 -10.37 -12.30
N SER A 113 14.06 -9.33 -12.75
CA SER A 113 14.13 -8.98 -14.19
C SER A 113 14.58 -10.17 -15.06
N ALA A 114 15.53 -10.97 -14.59
CA ALA A 114 15.99 -12.17 -15.31
C ALA A 114 14.92 -13.26 -15.39
N GLU A 115 14.15 -13.49 -14.32
CA GLU A 115 13.02 -14.41 -14.34
C GLU A 115 11.93 -13.92 -15.30
N ILE A 116 11.62 -12.62 -15.30
CA ILE A 116 10.62 -12.01 -16.18
C ILE A 116 11.03 -12.11 -17.66
N GLU A 117 12.30 -11.87 -17.99
CA GLU A 117 12.80 -12.06 -19.36
C GLU A 117 12.62 -13.50 -19.84
N ARG A 118 12.88 -14.50 -18.98
CA ARG A 118 12.64 -15.91 -19.32
C ARG A 118 11.16 -16.21 -19.57
N VAL A 119 10.26 -15.57 -18.81
CA VAL A 119 8.81 -15.68 -18.99
C VAL A 119 8.39 -15.20 -20.38
N PHE A 120 8.97 -14.11 -20.87
CA PHE A 120 8.66 -13.59 -22.22
C PHE A 120 9.40 -14.32 -23.35
N ALA A 121 10.59 -14.88 -23.08
CA ALA A 121 11.41 -15.51 -24.11
C ALA A 121 10.99 -16.95 -24.49
N SER A 122 10.17 -17.62 -23.68
CA SER A 122 9.83 -19.03 -23.88
C SER A 122 8.33 -19.32 -23.71
N GLN A 123 7.79 -20.14 -24.61
CA GLN A 123 6.43 -20.67 -24.47
C GLN A 123 6.30 -21.63 -23.28
N ASN A 124 7.37 -22.38 -22.94
CA ASN A 124 7.39 -23.33 -21.81
C ASN A 124 8.19 -22.77 -20.63
N TRP A 125 8.06 -21.46 -20.37
CA TRP A 125 8.86 -20.73 -19.39
C TRP A 125 8.82 -21.34 -17.98
N TRP A 126 7.70 -21.97 -17.59
CA TRP A 126 7.51 -22.58 -16.28
C TRP A 126 8.49 -23.72 -15.96
N ASN A 127 9.12 -24.33 -16.98
CA ASN A 127 10.15 -25.34 -16.78
C ASN A 127 11.52 -24.74 -16.39
N ASN A 128 11.71 -23.43 -16.59
CA ASN A 128 12.99 -22.73 -16.51
C ASN A 128 12.99 -21.62 -15.46
N VAL A 129 12.12 -21.72 -14.46
CA VAL A 129 12.06 -20.77 -13.35
C VAL A 129 12.52 -21.46 -12.08
N ASP A 130 13.44 -20.81 -11.38
CA ASP A 130 14.00 -21.30 -10.12
C ASP A 130 12.98 -21.21 -8.96
N THR A 131 11.87 -20.50 -9.19
CA THR A 131 10.82 -20.25 -8.20
C THR A 131 9.66 -21.24 -8.37
N PRO A 132 9.30 -22.02 -7.33
CA PRO A 132 8.13 -22.89 -7.37
C PRO A 132 6.85 -22.09 -7.63
N LEU A 133 6.05 -22.57 -8.59
CA LEU A 133 4.72 -22.02 -8.84
C LEU A 133 3.73 -22.57 -7.82
N ILE A 134 2.88 -21.70 -7.28
CA ILE A 134 1.74 -22.09 -6.44
C ILE A 134 0.61 -22.65 -7.28
N GLY A 135 0.44 -22.15 -8.50
CA GLY A 135 -0.55 -22.63 -9.45
C GLY A 135 -0.09 -22.34 -10.87
N ASN A 136 -0.42 -23.22 -11.80
CA ASN A 136 -0.08 -23.12 -13.21
C ASN A 136 -1.17 -23.78 -14.06
N TYR A 137 -2.09 -22.97 -14.58
CA TYR A 137 -3.11 -23.38 -15.53
C TYR A 137 -2.62 -23.07 -16.94
N GLN A 138 -2.41 -24.12 -17.73
CA GLN A 138 -2.14 -24.03 -19.17
C GLN A 138 -3.44 -24.40 -19.88
N LEU A 139 -4.20 -23.37 -20.24
CA LEU A 139 -5.59 -23.49 -20.63
C LEU A 139 -5.68 -23.79 -22.13
N ASP A 140 -6.32 -24.90 -22.44
CA ASP A 140 -6.68 -25.29 -23.80
C ASP A 140 -8.13 -25.80 -23.82
N ARG A 141 -8.50 -26.52 -24.88
CA ARG A 141 -9.85 -27.06 -25.07
C ARG A 141 -10.30 -28.07 -23.99
N GLN A 142 -9.37 -28.74 -23.33
CA GLN A 142 -9.64 -29.86 -22.42
C GLN A 142 -8.91 -29.76 -21.08
N ASN A 143 -7.90 -28.89 -20.98
CA ASN A 143 -7.07 -28.77 -19.81
C ASN A 143 -7.46 -27.56 -18.96
N TYR A 144 -8.05 -27.84 -17.79
CA TYR A 144 -8.47 -26.84 -16.80
C TYR A 144 -7.85 -27.11 -15.42
N SER A 145 -6.95 -28.09 -15.34
CA SER A 145 -6.34 -28.52 -14.09
C SER A 145 -5.07 -27.74 -13.77
N ASP A 146 -4.75 -27.63 -12.49
CA ASP A 146 -3.51 -27.01 -12.03
C ASP A 146 -2.32 -27.97 -12.24
N ARG A 147 -1.39 -27.61 -13.12
CA ARG A 147 -0.16 -28.39 -13.36
C ARG A 147 0.79 -28.40 -12.18
N ALA A 148 0.70 -27.41 -11.27
CA ALA A 148 1.50 -27.40 -10.05
C ALA A 148 0.94 -28.36 -8.98
N GLY A 149 -0.29 -28.87 -9.15
CA GLY A 149 -0.94 -29.83 -8.25
C GLY A 149 -1.27 -29.26 -6.87
N ASN A 150 -1.36 -27.95 -6.74
CA ASN A 150 -1.46 -27.23 -5.47
C ASN A 150 -2.79 -26.48 -5.32
N LEU A 151 -3.48 -26.18 -6.42
CA LEU A 151 -4.77 -25.50 -6.48
C LEU A 151 -5.87 -26.41 -7.05
N PRO A 152 -7.15 -26.15 -6.73
CA PRO A 152 -8.26 -26.88 -7.32
C PRO A 152 -8.37 -26.64 -8.83
N ASP A 153 -8.95 -27.60 -9.52
CA ASP A 153 -9.25 -27.49 -10.95
C ASP A 153 -10.32 -26.42 -11.22
N LEU A 154 -10.25 -25.84 -12.41
CA LEU A 154 -11.23 -24.90 -12.91
C LEU A 154 -12.39 -25.66 -13.59
N SER A 155 -13.61 -25.26 -13.26
CA SER A 155 -14.83 -25.81 -13.84
C SER A 155 -15.64 -24.72 -14.54
N TRP A 156 -16.27 -25.09 -15.65
CA TRP A 156 -17.18 -24.19 -16.38
C TRP A 156 -18.40 -23.83 -15.54
N ARG A 157 -18.79 -22.56 -15.62
CA ARG A 157 -20.05 -22.03 -15.11
C ARG A 157 -20.85 -21.49 -16.28
N GLY A 158 -22.18 -21.60 -16.21
CA GLY A 158 -23.07 -21.15 -17.29
C GLY A 158 -23.16 -22.16 -18.44
N GLN A 159 -23.32 -21.65 -19.68
CA GLN A 159 -23.50 -22.47 -20.88
C GLN A 159 -22.16 -22.96 -21.41
N LEU A 160 -21.99 -24.27 -21.62
CA LEU A 160 -20.75 -24.81 -22.20
C LEU A 160 -20.44 -24.11 -23.54
N PRO A 161 -19.21 -23.57 -23.71
CA PRO A 161 -18.84 -22.87 -24.93
C PRO A 161 -18.80 -23.82 -26.14
N GLU A 162 -19.14 -23.31 -27.32
CA GLU A 162 -18.73 -23.94 -28.57
C GLU A 162 -17.23 -23.71 -28.74
N ILE A 163 -16.44 -24.74 -28.43
CA ILE A 163 -14.98 -24.67 -28.37
C ILE A 163 -14.42 -24.57 -29.79
N THR A 164 -13.90 -23.40 -30.18
CA THR A 164 -13.50 -23.11 -31.56
C THR A 164 -12.01 -22.82 -31.75
N ASP A 165 -11.29 -22.40 -30.71
CA ASP A 165 -9.87 -22.03 -30.76
C ASP A 165 -9.04 -22.98 -29.86
N ASP A 166 -7.81 -23.31 -30.26
CA ASP A 166 -6.86 -24.13 -29.50
C ASP A 166 -5.80 -23.29 -28.76
N ARG A 167 -5.76 -21.97 -29.00
CA ARG A 167 -4.80 -21.05 -28.38
C ARG A 167 -5.20 -20.55 -27.00
N GLY A 168 -6.28 -21.07 -26.44
CA GLY A 168 -6.79 -20.70 -25.12
C GLY A 168 -8.29 -20.97 -24.98
N VAL A 169 -8.86 -20.54 -23.86
CA VAL A 169 -10.29 -20.64 -23.58
C VAL A 169 -10.99 -19.31 -23.87
N PHE A 170 -12.10 -19.37 -24.60
CA PHE A 170 -12.95 -18.20 -24.81
C PHE A 170 -13.91 -18.03 -23.62
N LEU A 171 -14.03 -16.80 -23.14
CA LEU A 171 -14.85 -16.41 -21.98
C LEU A 171 -15.83 -15.33 -22.41
N SER A 172 -17.02 -15.31 -21.79
CA SER A 172 -18.09 -14.37 -22.14
C SER A 172 -19.06 -14.16 -20.98
N ASP A 173 -20.14 -13.43 -21.23
CA ASP A 173 -21.26 -13.29 -20.28
C ASP A 173 -22.07 -14.56 -20.07
N ARG A 174 -21.97 -15.54 -20.98
CA ARG A 174 -22.70 -16.82 -20.88
C ARG A 174 -21.92 -17.90 -20.16
N HIS A 175 -20.60 -17.77 -20.09
CA HIS A 175 -19.73 -18.75 -19.45
C HIS A 175 -18.40 -18.20 -19.00
N TRP A 176 -17.93 -18.76 -17.89
CA TRP A 176 -16.64 -18.43 -17.30
C TRP A 176 -16.09 -19.65 -16.57
N LEU A 177 -14.82 -19.60 -16.17
CA LEU A 177 -14.18 -20.66 -15.39
C LEU A 177 -14.07 -20.25 -13.93
N GLN A 178 -14.29 -21.20 -13.02
CA GLN A 178 -14.17 -20.99 -11.59
C GLN A 178 -13.71 -22.26 -10.88
N THR A 179 -12.88 -22.13 -9.85
CA THR A 179 -12.59 -23.26 -8.97
C THR A 179 -13.83 -23.69 -8.18
N ASP A 180 -14.04 -25.00 -8.03
CA ASP A 180 -15.18 -25.54 -7.28
C ASP A 180 -15.07 -25.28 -5.76
N THR A 181 -13.85 -25.13 -5.28
CA THR A 181 -13.55 -24.75 -3.90
C THR A 181 -12.68 -23.49 -3.85
N PRO A 182 -12.59 -22.81 -2.70
CA PRO A 182 -11.69 -21.69 -2.55
C PRO A 182 -10.22 -22.06 -2.78
N VAL A 183 -9.43 -21.11 -3.28
CA VAL A 183 -7.98 -21.29 -3.46
C VAL A 183 -7.24 -21.00 -2.16
N ASN A 184 -7.60 -21.70 -1.07
CA ASN A 184 -7.08 -21.44 0.30
C ASN A 184 -5.55 -21.37 0.34
N ARG A 185 -4.87 -22.31 -0.34
CA ARG A 185 -3.41 -22.37 -0.39
C ARG A 185 -2.82 -21.13 -1.05
N LEU A 186 -3.36 -20.69 -2.19
CA LEU A 186 -2.93 -19.46 -2.85
C LEU A 186 -3.14 -18.26 -1.93
N ASN A 187 -4.36 -18.09 -1.42
CA ASN A 187 -4.70 -16.95 -0.55
C ASN A 187 -3.78 -16.90 0.68
N GLN A 188 -3.53 -18.04 1.32
CA GLN A 188 -2.68 -18.13 2.51
C GLN A 188 -1.23 -17.77 2.19
N ARG A 189 -0.65 -18.34 1.13
CA ARG A 189 0.74 -18.06 0.76
C ARG A 189 0.96 -16.60 0.38
N LEU A 190 0.02 -15.99 -0.35
CA LEU A 190 0.12 -14.58 -0.72
C LEU A 190 -0.10 -13.66 0.50
N GLN A 191 -0.96 -14.04 1.45
CA GLN A 191 -1.12 -13.36 2.73
C GLN A 191 0.17 -13.39 3.56
N GLU A 192 0.76 -14.58 3.75
CA GLU A 192 1.97 -14.81 4.56
C GLU A 192 3.20 -14.09 4.00
N THR A 193 3.41 -14.15 2.69
CA THR A 193 4.58 -13.56 2.04
C THR A 193 4.41 -12.08 1.74
N SER A 194 3.16 -11.62 1.59
CA SER A 194 2.81 -10.29 1.08
C SER A 194 3.56 -9.93 -0.22
N LYS A 195 3.85 -10.96 -1.03
CA LYS A 195 4.56 -10.87 -2.30
C LYS A 195 3.93 -11.84 -3.28
N PHE A 196 3.86 -11.46 -4.55
CA PHE A 196 3.41 -12.38 -5.58
C PHE A 196 3.95 -12.06 -6.97
N THR A 197 3.84 -13.05 -7.85
CA THR A 197 3.86 -12.87 -9.30
C THR A 197 2.61 -13.55 -9.87
N ILE A 198 1.86 -12.85 -10.72
CA ILE A 198 0.77 -13.41 -11.55
C ILE A 198 1.20 -13.28 -13.00
N ILE A 199 1.15 -14.38 -13.74
CA ILE A 199 1.47 -14.43 -15.17
C ILE A 199 0.21 -14.86 -15.90
N THR A 200 -0.15 -14.16 -16.98
CA THR A 200 -1.27 -14.57 -17.82
C THR A 200 -1.09 -14.09 -19.24
N THR A 201 -1.59 -14.85 -20.21
CA THR A 201 -1.62 -14.44 -21.62
C THR A 201 -3.08 -14.34 -22.05
N ILE A 202 -3.46 -13.16 -22.53
CA ILE A 202 -4.87 -12.78 -22.74
C ILE A 202 -5.07 -12.04 -24.07
N ALA A 203 -6.23 -12.20 -24.69
CA ALA A 203 -6.65 -11.41 -25.85
C ALA A 203 -8.07 -10.90 -25.66
N THR A 204 -8.31 -9.60 -25.81
CA THR A 204 -9.68 -9.07 -25.73
C THR A 204 -10.46 -9.40 -27.01
N ALA A 205 -11.72 -9.80 -26.87
CA ALA A 205 -12.62 -9.90 -28.03
C ALA A 205 -13.41 -8.60 -28.26
N LYS A 206 -13.50 -7.74 -27.23
CA LYS A 206 -14.33 -6.54 -27.19
C LYS A 206 -13.61 -5.38 -26.53
N PHE A 207 -13.37 -4.30 -27.28
CA PHE A 207 -12.67 -3.11 -26.75
C PHE A 207 -13.50 -2.35 -25.71
N GLN A 208 -14.81 -2.24 -25.90
CA GLN A 208 -15.69 -1.46 -25.02
C GLN A 208 -16.25 -2.34 -23.90
N GLN A 209 -15.45 -2.55 -22.86
CA GLN A 209 -15.89 -3.21 -21.63
C GLN A 209 -16.02 -2.21 -20.47
N LYS A 210 -16.98 -2.44 -19.58
CA LYS A 210 -17.31 -1.53 -18.47
C LYS A 210 -17.24 -2.29 -17.15
N GLY A 211 -16.86 -1.62 -16.06
CA GLY A 211 -17.20 -2.10 -14.72
C GLY A 211 -16.09 -2.53 -13.75
N PRO A 212 -14.80 -2.36 -14.04
CA PRO A 212 -14.12 -3.13 -15.08
C PRO A 212 -14.68 -4.55 -15.25
N ALA A 213 -14.65 -5.07 -16.46
CA ALA A 213 -14.89 -6.50 -16.74
C ALA A 213 -13.76 -7.35 -16.17
N ARG A 214 -14.04 -8.53 -15.59
CA ARG A 214 -13.06 -9.31 -14.81
C ARG A 214 -12.37 -10.36 -15.66
N ILE A 215 -11.08 -10.18 -15.89
CA ILE A 215 -10.23 -11.15 -16.59
C ILE A 215 -9.86 -12.27 -15.61
N ILE A 216 -9.28 -11.89 -14.47
CA ILE A 216 -8.94 -12.80 -13.37
C ILE A 216 -9.47 -12.16 -12.09
N SER A 217 -10.17 -12.92 -11.26
CA SER A 217 -10.58 -12.44 -9.94
C SER A 217 -10.41 -13.50 -8.86
N ILE A 218 -9.99 -13.05 -7.69
CA ILE A 218 -10.03 -13.82 -6.45
C ILE A 218 -11.00 -13.06 -5.55
N SER A 219 -12.28 -13.43 -5.65
CA SER A 219 -13.38 -12.62 -5.10
C SER A 219 -14.59 -13.47 -4.74
N ASP A 220 -15.41 -12.92 -3.85
CA ASP A 220 -16.70 -13.50 -3.48
C ASP A 220 -17.89 -12.75 -4.11
N SER A 221 -17.69 -11.49 -4.50
CA SER A 221 -18.72 -10.68 -5.17
C SER A 221 -18.13 -9.41 -5.80
N ASN A 222 -19.01 -8.63 -6.44
CA ASN A 222 -18.70 -7.30 -6.98
C ASN A 222 -18.17 -6.29 -5.94
N GLY A 223 -18.35 -6.58 -4.65
CA GLY A 223 -18.04 -5.70 -3.53
C GLY A 223 -16.94 -6.23 -2.60
N ARG A 224 -16.46 -7.47 -2.80
CA ARG A 224 -15.51 -8.14 -1.89
C ARG A 224 -14.51 -8.97 -2.67
N ARG A 225 -13.23 -8.63 -2.55
CA ARG A 225 -12.15 -9.25 -3.32
C ARG A 225 -10.83 -9.25 -2.57
N ASN A 226 -9.96 -10.18 -2.93
CA ASN A 226 -8.53 -10.11 -2.64
C ASN A 226 -7.79 -9.45 -3.81
N PHE A 227 -8.12 -9.88 -5.03
CA PHE A 227 -7.47 -9.43 -6.25
C PHE A 227 -8.46 -9.35 -7.42
N THR A 228 -8.20 -8.43 -8.33
CA THR A 228 -8.85 -8.35 -9.63
C THR A 228 -7.86 -7.86 -10.68
N LEU A 229 -7.78 -8.58 -11.78
CA LEU A 229 -7.31 -8.10 -13.07
C LEU A 229 -8.52 -7.92 -13.97
N GLY A 230 -8.70 -6.74 -14.55
CA GLY A 230 -9.85 -6.45 -15.37
C GLY A 230 -9.57 -5.52 -16.54
N GLN A 231 -10.56 -5.34 -17.39
CA GLN A 231 -10.53 -4.42 -18.51
C GLN A 231 -11.58 -3.33 -18.33
N GLN A 232 -11.18 -2.08 -18.54
CA GLN A 232 -12.07 -0.93 -18.60
C GLN A 232 -11.76 -0.10 -19.84
N GLY A 233 -12.64 -0.16 -20.84
CA GLY A 233 -12.33 0.32 -22.18
C GLY A 233 -11.07 -0.36 -22.72
N ASN A 234 -10.12 0.43 -23.20
CA ASN A 234 -8.82 -0.04 -23.67
C ASN A 234 -7.76 -0.20 -22.56
N ASN A 235 -8.12 0.05 -21.30
CA ASN A 235 -7.18 0.01 -20.18
C ASN A 235 -7.28 -1.33 -19.44
N LEU A 236 -6.13 -1.80 -18.97
CA LEU A 236 -6.05 -2.85 -17.96
C LEU A 236 -6.23 -2.19 -16.59
N ASN A 237 -7.19 -2.67 -15.80
CA ASN A 237 -7.48 -2.19 -14.46
C ASN A 237 -7.12 -3.27 -13.45
N LEU A 238 -6.37 -2.92 -12.42
CA LEU A 238 -6.09 -3.81 -11.31
C LEU A 238 -6.89 -3.37 -10.07
N ARG A 239 -7.11 -4.31 -9.15
CA ARG A 239 -7.52 -4.01 -7.77
C ARG A 239 -6.86 -5.02 -6.86
N LEU A 240 -6.19 -4.53 -5.84
CA LEU A 240 -5.44 -5.33 -4.88
C LEU A 240 -5.85 -4.91 -3.47
N ARG A 241 -6.46 -5.82 -2.70
CA ARG A 241 -6.92 -5.51 -1.34
C ARG A 241 -5.73 -5.40 -0.39
N THR A 242 -5.70 -4.30 0.35
CA THR A 242 -4.78 -4.03 1.46
C THR A 242 -5.58 -3.52 2.67
N PRO A 243 -4.99 -3.49 3.88
CA PRO A 243 -5.66 -3.01 5.08
C PRO A 243 -6.30 -1.62 4.96
N ILE A 244 -5.73 -0.73 4.15
CA ILE A 244 -6.18 0.67 4.06
C ILE A 244 -7.17 0.95 2.93
N ASN A 245 -7.33 0.04 1.95
CA ASN A 245 -8.15 0.31 0.77
C ASN A 245 -9.50 -0.43 0.76
N GLY A 246 -9.91 -0.94 1.91
CA GLY A 246 -11.21 -1.56 2.15
C GLY A 246 -11.40 -2.92 1.45
N VAL A 247 -12.47 -3.61 1.83
CA VAL A 247 -12.77 -4.99 1.34
C VAL A 247 -12.97 -5.10 -0.17
N ASN A 248 -13.26 -3.97 -0.85
CA ASN A 248 -13.46 -3.92 -2.30
C ASN A 248 -12.25 -3.42 -3.09
N ALA A 249 -11.18 -2.98 -2.41
CA ALA A 249 -9.97 -2.46 -3.04
C ALA A 249 -10.23 -1.37 -4.11
N GLN A 250 -11.20 -0.48 -3.86
CA GLN A 250 -11.74 0.44 -4.88
C GLN A 250 -11.18 1.86 -4.82
N TYR A 251 -10.41 2.19 -3.79
CA TYR A 251 -9.95 3.57 -3.56
C TYR A 251 -8.66 3.92 -4.29
N LEU A 252 -8.07 2.98 -5.03
CA LEU A 252 -6.82 3.18 -5.75
C LEU A 252 -7.08 3.11 -7.25
N ASP A 253 -6.69 4.15 -7.98
CA ASP A 253 -6.69 4.09 -9.44
C ASP A 253 -5.43 3.37 -9.92
N THR A 254 -5.59 2.18 -10.49
CA THR A 254 -4.49 1.31 -10.89
C THR A 254 -4.68 0.83 -12.33
N ASN A 255 -4.76 1.79 -13.25
CA ASN A 255 -4.89 1.52 -14.67
C ASN A 255 -3.53 1.49 -15.37
N VAL A 256 -3.36 0.50 -16.25
CA VAL A 256 -2.34 0.52 -17.31
C VAL A 256 -3.05 0.86 -18.62
N HIS A 257 -2.64 1.96 -19.23
CA HIS A 257 -3.35 2.53 -20.37
C HIS A 257 -3.03 1.80 -21.67
N ASN A 258 -4.03 1.74 -22.56
CA ASN A 258 -3.88 1.29 -23.96
C ASN A 258 -3.37 -0.16 -24.14
N VAL A 259 -3.55 -1.04 -23.15
CA VAL A 259 -3.22 -2.47 -23.28
C VAL A 259 -4.11 -3.16 -24.30
N PHE A 260 -5.38 -2.78 -24.39
CA PHE A 260 -6.38 -3.41 -25.26
C PHE A 260 -6.70 -2.54 -26.47
N THR A 261 -5.69 -2.27 -27.29
CA THR A 261 -5.83 -1.50 -28.55
C THR A 261 -5.95 -2.38 -29.79
N ASP A 262 -5.67 -3.67 -29.65
CA ASP A 262 -5.89 -4.70 -30.66
C ASP A 262 -6.46 -5.97 -30.01
N LYS A 263 -6.73 -7.00 -30.83
CA LYS A 263 -7.29 -8.30 -30.39
C LYS A 263 -6.25 -9.42 -30.35
N GLN A 264 -4.96 -9.09 -30.38
CA GLN A 264 -3.88 -10.07 -30.27
C GLN A 264 -3.73 -10.53 -28.83
N PHE A 265 -3.00 -11.63 -28.66
CA PHE A 265 -2.62 -12.10 -27.35
C PHE A 265 -1.49 -11.24 -26.79
N HIS A 266 -1.72 -10.69 -25.60
CA HIS A 266 -0.72 -10.00 -24.81
C HIS A 266 -0.34 -10.85 -23.60
N LYS A 267 0.96 -10.99 -23.37
CA LYS A 267 1.48 -11.66 -22.19
C LYS A 267 1.73 -10.65 -21.09
N LEU A 268 1.17 -10.90 -19.93
CA LEU A 268 1.26 -10.04 -18.76
C LEU A 268 2.06 -10.73 -17.67
N VAL A 269 2.97 -9.99 -17.05
CA VAL A 269 3.61 -10.37 -15.79
C VAL A 269 3.33 -9.28 -14.78
N ILE A 270 2.68 -9.65 -13.67
CA ILE A 270 2.28 -8.72 -12.61
C ILE A 270 3.01 -9.13 -11.35
N THR A 271 3.90 -8.27 -10.85
CA THR A 271 4.63 -8.53 -9.60
C THR A 271 4.20 -7.59 -8.51
N TYR A 272 4.14 -8.10 -7.29
CA TYR A 272 3.90 -7.32 -6.10
C TYR A 272 4.93 -7.66 -5.04
N ALA A 273 5.65 -6.64 -4.56
CA ALA A 273 6.49 -6.76 -3.37
C ALA A 273 6.69 -5.40 -2.74
N ASN A 274 6.82 -5.38 -1.41
CA ASN A 274 7.20 -4.19 -0.66
C ASN A 274 6.30 -2.95 -0.90
N SER A 275 5.03 -3.14 -1.28
CA SER A 275 4.07 -2.09 -1.69
C SER A 275 4.20 -1.55 -3.13
N GLY A 276 5.15 -2.06 -3.90
CA GLY A 276 5.24 -1.83 -5.34
C GLY A 276 4.46 -2.88 -6.13
N LEU A 277 3.51 -2.43 -6.96
CA LEU A 277 2.82 -3.25 -7.95
C LEU A 277 3.37 -2.90 -9.33
N HIS A 278 3.97 -3.87 -10.01
CA HIS A 278 4.54 -3.70 -11.34
C HIS A 278 3.80 -4.57 -12.35
N VAL A 279 3.51 -4.00 -13.51
CA VAL A 279 2.88 -4.70 -14.63
C VAL A 279 3.79 -4.61 -15.84
N TYR A 280 4.13 -5.75 -16.43
CA TYR A 280 4.92 -5.86 -17.65
C TYR A 280 4.01 -6.40 -18.75
N VAL A 281 4.05 -5.79 -19.93
CA VAL A 281 3.20 -6.15 -21.07
C VAL A 281 4.10 -6.53 -22.26
N ASP A 282 4.06 -7.79 -22.66
CA ASP A 282 4.79 -8.42 -23.78
C ASP A 282 6.32 -8.46 -23.69
N ASN A 283 6.96 -7.54 -22.95
CA ASN A 283 8.39 -7.51 -22.75
C ASN A 283 8.78 -6.78 -21.44
N LEU A 284 10.05 -6.94 -21.03
CA LEU A 284 10.58 -6.32 -19.80
C LEU A 284 10.57 -4.77 -19.83
N GLN A 285 10.74 -4.17 -21.01
CA GLN A 285 10.86 -2.71 -21.15
C GLN A 285 9.51 -1.99 -21.02
N ASN A 286 8.42 -2.65 -21.43
CA ASN A 286 7.07 -2.13 -21.31
C ASN A 286 6.51 -2.36 -19.89
N ARG A 287 7.14 -1.69 -18.91
CA ARG A 287 6.86 -1.79 -17.48
C ARG A 287 6.07 -0.58 -16.98
N TYR A 288 5.03 -0.86 -16.21
CA TYR A 288 4.21 0.12 -15.52
C TYR A 288 4.35 -0.06 -14.01
N ASN A 289 4.58 1.05 -13.31
CA ASN A 289 4.77 1.07 -11.86
C ASN A 289 3.56 1.71 -11.20
N ILE A 290 2.94 0.97 -10.30
CA ILE A 290 1.80 1.40 -9.51
C ILE A 290 2.22 1.33 -8.05
N ASN A 291 2.51 2.49 -7.46
CA ASN A 291 2.96 2.57 -6.08
C ASN A 291 1.77 2.84 -5.15
N LEU A 292 1.38 1.85 -4.35
CA LEU A 292 0.22 2.00 -3.45
C LEU A 292 0.44 3.09 -2.38
N LEU A 293 1.69 3.44 -2.08
CA LEU A 293 2.03 4.55 -1.17
C LEU A 293 1.85 5.94 -1.81
N GLU A 294 1.95 6.05 -3.14
CA GLU A 294 1.75 7.29 -3.89
C GLU A 294 0.34 7.46 -4.43
N VAL A 295 -0.45 6.38 -4.48
CA VAL A 295 -1.85 6.42 -4.92
C VAL A 295 -2.76 7.04 -3.84
N LEU A 296 -2.22 7.42 -2.68
CA LEU A 296 -2.87 8.40 -1.81
C LEU A 296 -3.02 9.73 -2.59
N PRO A 297 -4.24 10.31 -2.68
CA PRO A 297 -4.45 11.62 -3.27
C PRO A 297 -3.41 12.65 -2.80
N LYS A 298 -2.97 13.56 -3.67
CA LYS A 298 -1.96 14.59 -3.31
C LYS A 298 -2.36 15.39 -2.06
N GLU A 299 -3.66 15.56 -1.84
CA GLU A 299 -4.26 16.22 -0.68
C GLU A 299 -3.99 15.45 0.63
N ASP A 300 -4.01 14.11 0.59
CA ASP A 300 -3.76 13.24 1.74
C ASP A 300 -2.27 13.13 2.08
N ARG A 301 -1.38 13.43 1.14
CA ARG A 301 0.08 13.44 1.36
C ARG A 301 0.47 14.41 2.47
N ILE A 302 -0.12 15.61 2.50
CA ILE A 302 0.19 16.62 3.53
C ILE A 302 -0.27 16.13 4.91
N LEU A 303 -1.48 15.57 4.99
CA LEU A 303 -2.01 15.02 6.24
C LEU A 303 -1.10 13.90 6.77
N TYR A 304 -0.70 12.99 5.87
CA TYR A 304 0.14 11.86 6.18
C TYR A 304 1.51 12.29 6.74
N TYR A 305 2.17 13.23 6.07
CA TYR A 305 3.44 13.79 6.53
C TYR A 305 3.26 14.57 7.84
N GLY A 306 2.13 15.26 8.02
CA GLY A 306 1.80 15.93 9.27
C GLY A 306 1.73 14.98 10.46
N LEU A 307 1.11 13.80 10.29
CA LEU A 307 1.00 12.78 11.34
C LEU A 307 2.35 12.22 11.79
N ILE A 308 3.36 12.22 10.93
CA ILE A 308 4.73 11.76 11.27
C ILE A 308 5.58 12.92 11.80
N PHE A 309 5.68 14.00 11.03
CA PHE A 309 6.71 15.01 11.23
C PHE A 309 6.34 16.10 12.25
N ILE A 310 5.05 16.35 12.50
CA ILE A 310 4.63 17.28 13.57
C ILE A 310 4.98 16.70 14.96
N PRO A 311 4.64 15.43 15.30
CA PRO A 311 5.09 14.82 16.55
C PRO A 311 6.61 14.79 16.70
N LEU A 312 7.35 14.48 15.62
CA LEU A 312 8.81 14.52 15.62
C LEU A 312 9.35 15.93 15.89
N GLY A 313 8.77 16.97 15.28
CA GLY A 313 9.13 18.36 15.56
C GLY A 313 8.92 18.74 17.03
N ALA A 314 7.88 18.21 17.67
CA ALA A 314 7.64 18.41 19.10
C ALA A 314 8.66 17.68 19.99
N LEU A 315 8.98 16.43 19.68
CA LEU A 315 10.02 15.67 20.37
C LEU A 315 11.39 16.33 20.24
N LEU A 316 11.72 16.81 19.04
CA LEU A 316 12.98 17.51 18.78
C LEU A 316 13.09 18.80 19.61
N ALA A 317 12.00 19.55 19.78
CA ALA A 317 11.98 20.73 20.64
C ALA A 317 12.33 20.39 22.10
N ILE A 318 11.85 19.25 22.60
CA ILE A 318 12.18 18.75 23.94
C ILE A 318 13.67 18.38 24.01
N VAL A 319 14.18 17.57 23.07
CA VAL A 319 15.58 17.12 23.05
C VAL A 319 16.55 18.30 23.02
N ILE A 320 16.30 19.31 22.17
CA ILE A 320 17.13 20.53 22.10
C ILE A 320 17.06 21.31 23.43
N THR A 321 15.97 21.23 24.20
CA THR A 321 15.84 21.91 25.51
C THR A 321 16.71 21.27 26.58
N LEU A 322 17.02 19.97 26.47
CA LEU A 322 17.92 19.25 27.38
C LEU A 322 19.39 19.68 27.21
N ALA A 323 19.78 20.11 26.01
CA ALA A 323 21.15 20.53 25.73
C ALA A 323 21.49 21.86 26.39
N LYS A 324 22.64 21.91 27.10
CA LYS A 324 23.14 23.14 27.76
C LYS A 324 23.91 24.04 26.80
N GLN A 325 24.82 23.47 26.02
CA GLN A 325 25.74 24.19 25.15
C GLN A 325 25.04 24.61 23.85
N GLN A 326 25.29 25.86 23.43
CA GLN A 326 24.63 26.44 22.26
C GLN A 326 24.98 25.72 20.95
N PHE A 327 26.24 25.33 20.75
CA PHE A 327 26.62 24.59 19.54
C PHE A 327 25.89 23.24 19.45
N ILE A 328 25.77 22.50 20.56
CA ILE A 328 25.03 21.21 20.61
C ILE A 328 23.57 21.43 20.20
N ARG A 329 22.95 22.52 20.63
CA ARG A 329 21.56 22.84 20.25
C ARG A 329 21.41 23.02 18.74
N TYR A 330 22.33 23.73 18.09
CA TYR A 330 22.31 23.91 16.65
C TYR A 330 22.56 22.58 15.92
N THR A 331 23.55 21.81 16.36
CA THR A 331 23.82 20.47 15.79
C THR A 331 22.60 19.57 15.88
N LEU A 332 21.96 19.49 17.05
CA LEU A 332 20.74 18.71 17.25
C LEU A 332 19.59 19.22 16.39
N PHE A 333 19.45 20.54 16.19
CA PHE A 333 18.41 21.09 15.34
C PHE A 333 18.58 20.65 13.88
N TYR A 334 19.76 20.90 13.28
CA TYR A 334 19.99 20.54 11.88
C TYR A 334 19.98 19.03 11.67
N ALA A 335 20.66 18.27 12.52
CA ALA A 335 20.65 16.81 12.44
C ALA A 335 19.25 16.23 12.70
N GLY A 336 18.52 16.80 13.66
CA GLY A 336 17.17 16.35 14.01
C GLY A 336 16.14 16.67 12.94
N VAL A 337 16.29 17.74 12.18
CA VAL A 337 15.41 18.04 11.04
C VAL A 337 15.73 17.14 9.84
N LEU A 338 17.02 16.90 9.57
CA LEU A 338 17.47 16.19 8.37
C LEU A 338 17.42 14.66 8.50
N LEU A 339 17.93 14.08 9.59
CA LEU A 339 18.09 12.62 9.69
C LEU A 339 16.77 11.86 9.65
N PRO A 340 15.71 12.24 10.40
CA PRO A 340 14.41 11.55 10.34
C PRO A 340 13.76 11.62 8.96
N THR A 341 13.90 12.75 8.27
CA THR A 341 13.31 12.92 6.93
C THR A 341 14.02 12.04 5.92
N LEU A 342 15.36 11.94 6.00
CA LEU A 342 16.14 10.97 5.22
C LEU A 342 15.81 9.52 5.58
N ILE A 343 15.67 9.18 6.86
CA ILE A 343 15.32 7.82 7.32
C ILE A 343 13.96 7.41 6.75
N VAL A 344 12.93 8.23 6.93
CA VAL A 344 11.58 7.94 6.46
C VAL A 344 11.55 7.84 4.94
N GLU A 345 12.16 8.79 4.22
CA GLU A 345 12.22 8.75 2.75
C GLU A 345 12.98 7.52 2.25
N THR A 346 14.10 7.16 2.87
CA THR A 346 14.87 5.95 2.52
C THR A 346 14.01 4.70 2.67
N ILE A 347 13.33 4.56 3.81
CA ILE A 347 12.44 3.41 4.06
C ILE A 347 11.33 3.35 3.02
N LEU A 348 10.72 4.49 2.68
CA LEU A 348 9.65 4.56 1.68
C LEU A 348 10.15 4.29 0.25
N ALA A 349 11.31 4.83 -0.14
CA ALA A 349 11.87 4.60 -1.46
C ALA A 349 12.30 3.14 -1.63
N MET A 350 12.98 2.58 -0.62
CA MET A 350 13.40 1.18 -0.63
C MET A 350 12.22 0.21 -0.60
N SER A 351 11.16 0.52 0.15
CA SER A 351 9.96 -0.32 0.14
C SER A 351 9.27 -0.24 -1.23
N SER A 352 9.00 0.95 -1.74
CA SER A 352 8.28 1.07 -3.02
C SER A 352 9.10 0.84 -4.28
N GLY A 353 10.41 0.63 -4.17
CA GLY A 353 11.30 0.43 -5.33
C GLY A 353 11.42 1.67 -6.23
N ARG A 354 11.19 2.86 -5.67
CA ARG A 354 11.29 4.15 -6.39
C ARG A 354 12.58 4.89 -6.07
N SER A 355 12.90 5.89 -6.88
CA SER A 355 13.95 6.85 -6.56
C SER A 355 13.52 7.79 -5.42
N PHE A 356 14.50 8.36 -4.74
CA PHE A 356 14.29 9.39 -3.73
C PHE A 356 13.54 10.60 -4.30
N GLU A 357 12.53 11.07 -3.58
CA GLU A 357 11.78 12.28 -3.88
C GLU A 357 12.24 13.40 -2.95
N ILE A 358 12.99 14.36 -3.51
CA ILE A 358 13.49 15.53 -2.76
C ILE A 358 12.34 16.33 -2.15
N ALA A 359 11.19 16.41 -2.83
CA ALA A 359 10.00 17.11 -2.35
C ALA A 359 9.51 16.57 -1.00
N ASN A 360 9.55 15.25 -0.80
CA ASN A 360 9.13 14.60 0.43
C ASN A 360 10.07 14.92 1.60
N ILE A 361 11.38 14.92 1.33
CA ILE A 361 12.40 15.32 2.30
C ILE A 361 12.16 16.78 2.72
N LEU A 362 12.02 17.69 1.75
CA LEU A 362 11.77 19.11 2.01
C LEU A 362 10.48 19.35 2.80
N LEU A 363 9.40 18.65 2.46
CA LEU A 363 8.13 18.76 3.18
C LEU A 363 8.26 18.30 4.64
N GLY A 364 8.90 17.15 4.87
CA GLY A 364 9.15 16.65 6.22
C GLY A 364 10.07 17.56 7.03
N MET A 365 11.09 18.15 6.39
CA MET A 365 12.00 19.11 7.00
C MET A 365 11.25 20.39 7.40
N LEU A 366 10.42 20.92 6.49
CA LEU A 366 9.60 22.11 6.74
C LEU A 366 8.67 21.90 7.94
N MET A 367 7.94 20.78 7.98
CA MET A 367 7.02 20.46 9.08
C MET A 367 7.77 20.32 10.41
N THR A 368 8.84 19.52 10.44
CA THR A 368 9.63 19.27 11.64
C THR A 368 10.24 20.57 12.17
N ALA A 369 10.93 21.32 11.31
CA ALA A 369 11.57 22.59 11.67
C ALA A 369 10.55 23.62 12.17
N SER A 370 9.43 23.80 11.46
CA SER A 370 8.39 24.76 11.82
C SER A 370 7.78 24.42 13.19
N THR A 371 7.42 23.16 13.42
CA THR A 371 6.88 22.72 14.72
C THR A 371 7.92 22.90 15.83
N THR A 372 9.18 22.53 15.60
CA THR A 372 10.25 22.69 16.59
C THR A 372 10.46 24.17 16.97
N LEU A 373 10.53 25.06 15.98
CA LEU A 373 10.74 26.50 16.19
C LEU A 373 9.55 27.14 16.93
N ILE A 374 8.32 26.85 16.51
CA ILE A 374 7.10 27.36 17.16
C ILE A 374 7.07 26.96 18.63
N LEU A 375 7.37 25.70 18.94
CA LEU A 375 7.38 25.21 20.33
C LEU A 375 8.53 25.83 21.13
N LYS A 376 9.72 25.95 20.54
CA LYS A 376 10.86 26.63 21.20
C LYS A 376 10.59 28.08 21.54
N LEU A 377 9.85 28.80 20.71
CA LEU A 377 9.44 30.18 20.99
C LEU A 377 8.37 30.26 22.09
N LYS A 378 7.46 29.28 22.16
CA LYS A 378 6.33 29.27 23.11
C LYS A 378 6.69 28.73 24.50
N ILE A 379 7.65 27.81 24.61
CA ILE A 379 8.07 27.20 25.89
C ILE A 379 8.46 28.25 26.95
N PRO A 380 9.31 29.26 26.65
CA PRO A 380 9.65 30.31 27.62
C PRO A 380 8.45 31.13 28.09
N PHE A 381 7.53 31.47 27.17
CA PHE A 381 6.32 32.22 27.49
C PHE A 381 5.40 31.44 28.45
N TRP A 382 5.25 30.13 28.21
CA TRP A 382 4.48 29.24 29.06
C TRP A 382 5.05 29.09 30.48
N LEU A 383 6.36 28.93 30.58
CA LEU A 383 7.05 28.86 31.87
C LEU A 383 6.83 30.16 32.66
N ARG A 384 6.95 31.32 32.00
CA ARG A 384 6.76 32.64 32.63
C ARG A 384 5.32 32.86 33.14
N ASN A 385 4.30 32.53 32.36
CA ASN A 385 2.90 32.65 32.79
C ASN A 385 2.54 31.71 33.94
N LYS A 386 3.17 30.53 34.02
CA LYS A 386 2.95 29.60 35.13
C LYS A 386 3.51 30.13 36.45
N VAL A 387 4.69 30.78 36.41
CA VAL A 387 5.26 31.46 37.58
C VAL A 387 4.35 32.59 38.06
N LEU A 388 3.80 33.38 37.13
CA LEU A 388 2.87 34.47 37.45
C LEU A 388 1.54 33.98 38.04
N ASN A 389 0.96 32.89 37.51
CA ASN A 389 -0.27 32.30 38.05
C ASN A 389 -0.06 31.62 39.42
N PHE A 390 1.11 31.03 39.68
CA PHE A 390 1.45 30.50 41.00
C PHE A 390 1.68 31.60 42.05
N ALA A 391 2.21 32.76 41.65
CA ALA A 391 2.38 33.91 42.52
C ALA A 391 1.02 34.50 42.94
N ASN A 392 0.06 34.60 42.02
CA ASN A 392 -1.27 35.15 42.27
C ASN A 392 -2.22 34.23 43.06
N HIS A 393 -1.91 32.94 43.22
CA HIS A 393 -2.68 32.02 44.06
C HIS A 393 -2.13 31.86 45.49
N LYS A 394 -0.99 32.50 45.80
CA LYS A 394 -0.38 32.53 47.14
C LYS A 394 -0.55 33.88 47.86
N THR A 395 -1.15 34.85 47.20
CA THR A 395 -1.69 36.09 47.78
C THR A 395 -3.19 35.95 47.91
#